data_AF-A0A8J7TU62-F1
#
_entry.id   AF-A0A8J7TU62-F1
#
_cell.length_a   1.000
_cell.length_b   1.000
_cell.length_c   1.000
_cell.angle_alpha   90.00
_cell.angle_beta   90.00
_cell.angle_gamma   90.00
#
_symmetry.space_group_name_H-M   'P 1'
#
loop_
_entity.id
_entity.type
_entity.pdbx_description
1 polymer ?
#
loop_
_entity_poly.entity_id
_entity_poly.type
_entity_poly.pdbx_seq_one_letter_code
_entity_poly.pdbx_strand_id
1 'polypeptide(L)'
;MALPFRRTSSTVRRIEVTESTVRRIDPAEVAKALGAEPTGDRVPPAGPLSLYALRSELYRRRVSSGGRPGIAGTDQRVKIPVSDQDWAQLEELASKLASTGASPSPGQVASVLLSLALESIKANPGPAWERDTPTIAQKLAEKVSSRT
;
A
#
# COMPACT_ATOMS: atom_id res chain seq x y z
N MET A 1 -45.50 53.94 16.02
CA MET A 1 -44.06 54.20 15.81
C MET A 1 -43.28 53.26 16.72
N ALA A 2 -42.55 52.29 16.16
CA ALA A 2 -41.77 51.31 16.93
C ALA A 2 -40.28 51.69 16.92
N LEU A 3 -39.63 51.67 18.09
CA LEU A 3 -38.18 51.90 18.21
C LEU A 3 -37.40 50.63 17.81
N PRO A 4 -36.26 50.74 17.12
CA PRO A 4 -35.44 49.57 16.81
C PRO A 4 -34.70 49.09 18.05
N PHE A 5 -34.82 47.80 18.37
CA PHE A 5 -34.05 47.16 19.42
C PHE A 5 -32.59 46.96 18.96
N ARG A 6 -31.62 47.48 19.72
CA ARG A 6 -30.19 47.31 19.48
C ARG A 6 -29.66 46.18 20.35
N ARG A 7 -29.29 45.05 19.73
CA ARG A 7 -28.61 43.94 20.43
C ARG A 7 -27.11 44.22 20.43
N THR A 8 -26.57 44.72 21.54
CA THR A 8 -25.12 44.76 21.76
C THR A 8 -24.62 43.33 21.93
N SER A 9 -23.89 42.82 20.94
CA SER A 9 -23.21 41.53 21.05
C SER A 9 -22.13 41.61 22.14
N SER A 10 -22.14 40.67 23.07
CA SER A 10 -21.11 40.55 24.11
C SER A 10 -19.73 40.44 23.47
N THR A 11 -18.82 41.34 23.82
CA THR A 11 -17.40 41.23 23.46
C THR A 11 -16.87 39.90 23.99
N VAL A 12 -16.59 38.95 23.09
CA VAL A 12 -16.06 37.64 23.48
C VAL A 12 -14.66 37.84 24.06
N ARG A 13 -14.41 37.26 25.23
CA ARG A 13 -13.11 37.32 25.90
C ARG A 13 -12.02 36.77 24.99
N ARG A 14 -10.92 37.51 24.83
CA ARG A 14 -9.74 37.06 24.10
C ARG A 14 -9.19 35.81 24.78
N ILE A 15 -9.08 34.70 24.04
CA ILE A 15 -8.44 33.48 24.52
C ILE A 15 -6.93 33.71 24.45
N GLU A 16 -6.27 33.71 25.60
CA GLU A 16 -4.82 33.75 25.71
C GLU A 16 -4.32 32.34 26.03
N VAL A 17 -3.40 31.83 25.22
CA VAL A 17 -2.77 30.53 25.46
C VAL A 17 -1.65 30.75 26.48
N THR A 18 -1.89 30.37 27.73
CA THR A 18 -0.97 30.57 28.87
C THR A 18 0.07 29.44 29.01
N GLU A 19 -0.06 28.37 28.22
CA GLU A 19 0.82 27.19 28.31
C GLU A 19 2.13 27.43 27.55
N SER A 20 3.25 26.91 28.09
CA SER A 20 4.52 26.98 27.39
C SER A 20 4.42 26.17 26.10
N THR A 21 4.53 26.88 24.98
CA THR A 21 4.52 26.26 23.66
C THR A 21 5.56 25.14 23.63
N VAL A 22 5.14 23.95 23.19
CA VAL A 22 5.98 22.76 22.97
C VAL A 22 7.38 23.15 22.50
N ARG A 23 8.43 22.52 23.07
CA ARG A 23 9.83 22.76 22.69
C ARG A 23 9.93 22.83 21.16
N ARG A 24 10.27 24.00 20.63
CA ARG A 24 10.54 24.16 19.20
C ARG A 24 11.74 23.29 18.87
N ILE A 25 11.50 22.24 18.10
CA ILE A 25 12.55 21.39 17.55
C ILE A 25 13.15 22.15 16.37
N ASP A 26 14.48 22.22 16.32
CA ASP A 26 15.18 22.81 15.18
C ASP A 26 14.89 21.96 13.92
N PRO A 27 14.34 22.54 12.84
CA PRO A 27 14.12 21.83 11.58
C PRO A 27 15.38 21.13 11.04
N ALA A 28 16.57 21.65 11.33
CA ALA A 28 17.84 21.03 10.91
C ALA A 28 18.09 19.69 11.62
N GLU A 29 17.74 19.58 12.90
CA GLU A 29 17.85 18.32 13.66
C GLU A 29 16.90 17.26 13.08
N VAL A 30 15.67 17.66 12.72
CA VAL A 30 14.68 16.78 12.10
C VAL A 30 15.14 16.32 10.72
N ALA A 31 15.63 17.26 9.89
CA ALA A 31 16.13 16.96 8.55
C ALA A 31 17.27 15.92 8.61
N LYS A 32 18.22 16.10 9.54
CA LYS A 32 19.33 15.16 9.74
C LYS A 32 18.84 13.79 10.22
N ALA A 33 17.92 13.74 11.18
CA ALA A 33 17.39 12.49 11.71
C ALA A 33 16.64 11.67 10.66
N LEU A 34 15.99 12.34 9.70
CA LEU A 34 15.21 11.72 8.63
C LEU A 34 16.01 11.48 7.34
N GLY A 35 17.30 11.84 7.29
CA GLY A 35 18.13 11.73 6.09
C GLY A 35 17.63 12.61 4.93
N ALA A 36 17.05 13.77 5.25
CA ALA A 36 16.53 14.69 4.24
C ALA A 36 17.66 15.41 3.51
N GLU A 37 17.53 15.52 2.19
CA GLU A 37 18.42 16.32 1.35
C GLU A 37 17.83 17.70 1.06
N PRO A 38 18.66 18.77 1.01
CA PRO A 38 18.19 20.11 0.67
C PRO A 38 17.70 20.15 -0.78
N THR A 39 16.41 20.47 -0.95
CA THR A 39 15.81 20.74 -2.26
C THR A 39 15.93 22.24 -2.57
N GLY A 40 16.40 22.58 -3.78
CA GLY A 40 16.72 23.96 -4.17
C GLY A 40 15.52 24.91 -4.30
N ASP A 41 14.31 24.37 -4.22
CA ASP A 41 13.09 25.15 -4.47
C ASP A 41 12.48 25.67 -3.17
N ARG A 42 12.70 26.96 -2.89
CA ARG A 42 11.84 27.69 -1.96
C ARG A 42 10.49 27.90 -2.63
N VAL A 43 9.51 27.09 -2.27
CA VAL A 43 8.13 27.32 -2.69
C VAL A 43 7.68 28.67 -2.08
N PRO A 44 7.27 29.65 -2.91
CA PRO A 44 6.77 30.92 -2.40
C PRO A 44 5.57 30.69 -1.48
N PRO A 45 5.30 31.58 -0.51
CA PRO A 45 4.18 31.42 0.41
C PRO A 45 2.88 31.24 -0.39
N ALA A 46 2.31 30.05 -0.26
CA ALA A 46 1.17 29.62 -1.05
C ALA A 46 -0.07 30.45 -0.66
N GLY A 47 -0.57 31.27 -1.59
CA GLY A 47 -1.90 31.85 -1.48
C GLY A 47 -3.01 30.79 -1.45
N PRO A 48 -4.26 31.17 -1.12
CA PRO A 48 -5.38 30.23 -0.98
C PRO A 48 -5.60 29.33 -2.21
N LEU A 49 -5.37 29.87 -3.42
CA LEU A 49 -5.48 29.14 -4.69
C LEU A 49 -4.38 28.09 -4.87
N SER A 50 -3.14 28.37 -4.48
CA SER A 50 -2.04 27.39 -4.52
C SER A 50 -2.21 26.27 -3.50
N LEU A 51 -2.84 26.55 -2.34
CA LEU A 51 -3.22 25.49 -1.40
C LEU A 51 -4.33 24.58 -1.95
N TYR A 52 -5.27 25.14 -2.73
CA TYR A 52 -6.27 24.33 -3.44
C TYR A 52 -5.64 23.45 -4.54
N ALA A 53 -4.69 24.00 -5.30
CA ALA A 53 -3.92 23.24 -6.28
C ALA A 53 -3.09 22.13 -5.62
N LEU A 54 -2.42 22.43 -4.50
CA LEU A 54 -1.70 21.44 -3.71
C LEU A 54 -2.63 20.35 -3.17
N ARG A 55 -3.80 20.71 -2.65
CA ARG A 55 -4.83 19.74 -2.22
C ARG A 55 -5.23 18.84 -3.39
N SER A 56 -5.43 19.41 -4.57
CA SER A 56 -5.84 18.66 -5.77
C SER A 56 -4.74 17.70 -6.22
N GLU A 57 -3.47 18.11 -6.18
CA GLU A 57 -2.35 17.23 -6.50
C GLU A 57 -2.10 16.18 -5.42
N LEU A 58 -2.21 16.53 -4.14
CA LEU A 58 -2.15 15.55 -3.07
C LEU A 58 -3.31 14.56 -3.16
N TYR A 59 -4.51 14.99 -3.51
CA TYR A 59 -5.63 14.08 -3.74
C TYR A 59 -5.34 13.18 -4.93
N ARG A 60 -4.91 13.73 -6.07
CA ARG A 60 -4.52 12.96 -7.27
C ARG A 60 -3.42 11.93 -6.98
N ARG A 61 -2.39 12.32 -6.23
CA ARG A 61 -1.22 11.47 -5.90
C ARG A 61 -1.46 10.53 -4.72
N ARG A 62 -2.34 10.90 -3.78
CA ARG A 62 -2.70 10.12 -2.59
C ARG A 62 -4.09 9.48 -2.71
N VAL A 63 -4.63 9.30 -3.90
CA VAL A 63 -5.57 8.19 -4.12
C VAL A 63 -4.74 6.89 -4.01
N SER A 64 -4.32 6.58 -2.78
CA SER A 64 -4.05 5.22 -2.38
C SER A 64 -5.36 4.49 -2.62
N SER A 65 -5.35 3.51 -3.50
CA SER A 65 -6.47 2.63 -3.81
C SER A 65 -6.90 1.73 -2.64
N GLY A 66 -6.52 2.08 -1.40
CA GLY A 66 -6.94 1.38 -0.20
C GLY A 66 -6.53 -0.09 -0.23
N GLY A 67 -5.24 -0.37 -0.41
CA GLY A 67 -4.73 -1.74 -0.39
C GLY A 67 -3.20 -1.79 -0.34
N ARG A 68 -2.65 -2.95 0.05
CA ARG A 68 -1.23 -3.24 -0.22
C ARG A 68 -1.01 -3.13 -1.73
N PRO A 69 -0.02 -2.37 -2.21
CA PRO A 69 0.24 -2.26 -3.65
C PRO A 69 0.36 -3.66 -4.24
N GLY A 70 -0.40 -3.92 -5.29
CA GLY A 70 -0.29 -5.14 -6.09
C GLY A 70 1.10 -5.25 -6.70
N ILE A 71 1.44 -6.44 -7.17
CA ILE A 71 2.68 -6.62 -7.94
C ILE A 71 2.55 -5.80 -9.23
N ALA A 72 3.61 -5.09 -9.62
CA ALA A 72 3.57 -4.26 -10.82
C ALA A 72 3.23 -5.12 -12.05
N GLY A 73 2.26 -4.68 -12.86
CA GLY A 73 1.79 -5.39 -14.05
C GLY A 73 0.68 -6.42 -13.81
N THR A 74 0.12 -6.53 -12.61
CA THR A 74 -1.06 -7.38 -12.36
C THR A 74 -2.34 -6.56 -12.30
N ASP A 75 -3.06 -6.46 -13.42
CA ASP A 75 -4.31 -5.69 -13.51
C ASP A 75 -5.56 -6.51 -13.15
N GLN A 76 -5.45 -7.85 -13.15
CA GLN A 76 -6.57 -8.76 -12.94
C GLN A 76 -6.50 -9.44 -11.57
N ARG A 77 -7.58 -9.31 -10.79
CA ARG A 77 -7.73 -9.99 -9.50
C ARG A 77 -8.58 -11.24 -9.65
N VAL A 78 -7.93 -12.37 -9.91
CA VAL A 78 -8.60 -13.69 -10.04
C VAL A 78 -8.57 -14.42 -8.70
N LYS A 79 -9.71 -14.94 -8.26
CA LYS A 79 -9.77 -15.82 -7.08
C LYS A 79 -9.42 -17.25 -7.49
N ILE A 80 -8.31 -17.75 -6.98
CA ILE A 80 -7.90 -19.15 -7.17
C ILE A 80 -8.25 -19.90 -5.87
N PRO A 81 -9.01 -21.00 -5.95
CA PRO A 81 -9.28 -21.82 -4.77
C PRO A 81 -8.01 -22.59 -4.37
N VAL A 82 -7.57 -22.40 -3.13
CA VAL A 82 -6.38 -23.00 -2.53
C VAL A 82 -6.84 -23.91 -1.38
N SER A 83 -6.15 -25.02 -1.15
CA SER A 83 -6.46 -25.88 0.01
C SER A 83 -5.88 -25.29 1.30
N ASP A 84 -6.42 -25.67 2.46
CA ASP A 84 -5.90 -25.18 3.76
C ASP A 84 -4.43 -25.55 3.98
N GLN A 85 -4.02 -26.73 3.50
CA GLN A 85 -2.63 -27.18 3.56
C GLN A 85 -1.72 -26.31 2.69
N ASP A 86 -2.10 -26.07 1.43
CA ASP A 86 -1.33 -25.22 0.52
C ASP A 86 -1.26 -23.78 1.05
N TRP A 87 -2.33 -23.30 1.69
CA TRP A 87 -2.38 -21.98 2.31
C TRP A 87 -1.43 -21.86 3.50
N ALA A 88 -1.39 -22.85 4.39
CA ALA A 88 -0.46 -22.89 5.52
C ALA A 88 1.01 -22.86 5.06
N GLN A 89 1.34 -23.55 3.95
CA GLN A 89 2.68 -23.50 3.37
C GLN A 89 3.03 -22.10 2.84
N LEU A 90 2.08 -21.40 2.23
CA LEU A 90 2.29 -20.03 1.76
C LEU A 90 2.49 -19.06 2.93
N GLU A 91 1.79 -19.25 4.04
CA GLU A 91 1.98 -18.48 5.28
C GLU A 91 3.35 -18.70 5.89
N GLU A 92 3.82 -19.94 5.94
CA GLU A 92 5.17 -20.27 6.41
C GLU A 92 6.25 -19.63 5.53
N LEU A 93 6.10 -19.71 4.20
CA LEU A 93 7.02 -19.08 3.26
C LEU A 93 7.03 -17.55 3.39
N ALA A 94 5.86 -16.93 3.51
CA ALA A 94 5.75 -15.49 3.74
C ALA A 94 6.43 -15.08 5.06
N SER A 95 6.29 -15.88 6.11
CA SER A 95 6.92 -15.64 7.41
C SER A 95 8.44 -15.77 7.34
N LYS A 96 8.96 -16.77 6.61
CA LYS A 96 10.40 -16.93 6.37
C LYS A 96 10.97 -15.74 5.60
N LEU A 97 10.25 -15.25 4.58
CA LEU A 97 10.66 -14.08 3.81
C LEU A 97 10.57 -12.78 4.63
N ALA A 98 9.64 -12.67 5.58
CA ALA A 98 9.58 -11.54 6.50
C ALA A 98 10.90 -11.31 7.26
N SER A 99 11.66 -12.37 7.54
CA SER A 99 12.95 -12.28 8.23
C SER A 99 14.06 -11.61 7.40
N THR A 100 13.91 -11.50 6.08
CA THR A 100 14.92 -10.91 5.17
C THR A 100 14.70 -9.42 4.89
N GLY A 101 13.74 -8.78 5.55
CA GLY A 101 13.45 -7.34 5.44
C GLY A 101 12.33 -6.99 4.45
N ALA A 102 11.82 -7.96 3.70
CA ALA A 102 10.59 -7.81 2.91
C ALA A 102 9.44 -8.55 3.59
N SER A 103 8.29 -7.92 3.82
CA SER A 103 7.12 -8.58 4.45
C SER A 103 6.00 -8.84 3.43
N PRO A 104 6.17 -9.79 2.49
CA PRO A 104 5.15 -10.12 1.52
C PRO A 104 3.96 -10.83 2.18
N SER A 105 2.77 -10.61 1.64
CA SER A 105 1.59 -11.42 2.02
C SER A 105 1.66 -12.81 1.36
N PRO A 106 1.02 -13.84 1.94
CA PRO A 106 0.93 -15.18 1.34
C PRO A 106 0.41 -15.15 -0.10
N GLY A 107 -0.55 -14.27 -0.41
CA GLY A 107 -1.06 -14.09 -1.77
C GLY A 107 -0.03 -13.50 -2.75
N GLN A 108 0.85 -12.61 -2.29
CA GLN A 108 1.95 -12.10 -3.11
C GLN A 108 3.00 -13.19 -3.37
N VAL A 109 3.33 -13.99 -2.36
CA VAL A 109 4.21 -15.16 -2.51
C VAL A 109 3.62 -16.13 -3.54
N ALA A 110 2.33 -16.46 -3.42
CA ALA A 110 1.64 -17.33 -4.37
C ALA A 110 1.68 -16.78 -5.80
N SER A 111 1.45 -15.47 -5.99
CA SER A 111 1.50 -14.84 -7.31
C SER A 111 2.89 -14.95 -7.94
N VAL A 112 3.96 -14.75 -7.18
CA VAL A 112 5.34 -14.87 -7.69
C VAL A 112 5.65 -16.31 -8.06
N LEU A 113 5.31 -17.27 -7.19
CA LEU A 113 5.53 -18.70 -7.45
C LEU A 113 4.78 -19.16 -8.70
N LEU A 114 3.54 -18.69 -8.91
CA LEU A 114 2.76 -18.98 -10.10
C LEU A 114 3.43 -18.43 -11.36
N SER A 115 3.90 -17.18 -11.33
CA SER A 115 4.62 -16.57 -12.46
C SER A 115 5.89 -17.35 -12.81
N LEU A 116 6.71 -17.69 -11.80
CA LEU A 116 7.94 -18.46 -12.00
C LEU A 116 7.66 -19.87 -12.58
N ALA A 117 6.60 -20.53 -12.12
CA ALA A 117 6.19 -21.82 -12.66
C ALA A 117 5.77 -21.70 -14.13
N LEU A 118 5.00 -20.68 -14.50
CA LEU A 118 4.58 -20.43 -15.88
C LEU A 118 5.77 -20.09 -16.79
N GLU A 119 6.74 -19.32 -16.31
CA GLU A 119 7.97 -19.00 -17.03
C GLU A 119 8.83 -20.25 -17.26
N SER A 120 8.99 -21.10 -16.24
CA SER A 120 9.69 -22.38 -16.35
C SER A 120 9.08 -23.28 -17.42
N ILE A 121 7.76 -23.39 -17.45
CA ILE A 121 7.02 -24.16 -18.47
C ILE A 121 7.24 -23.56 -19.87
N LYS A 122 7.25 -22.23 -20.01
CA LYS A 122 7.48 -21.56 -21.31
C LYS A 122 8.91 -21.70 -21.81
N ALA A 123 9.89 -21.61 -20.92
CA ALA A 123 11.31 -21.70 -21.27
C ALA A 123 11.74 -23.10 -21.70
N ASN A 124 10.98 -24.14 -21.33
CA ASN A 124 11.21 -25.51 -21.74
C ASN A 124 9.99 -26.06 -22.50
N PRO A 125 9.79 -25.69 -23.78
CA PRO A 125 8.58 -26.03 -24.54
C PRO A 125 8.47 -27.52 -24.96
N GLY A 126 9.32 -28.39 -24.41
CA GLY A 126 9.13 -29.84 -24.50
C GLY A 126 7.95 -30.29 -23.64
N PRO A 127 7.28 -31.41 -23.96
CA PRO A 127 6.19 -31.91 -23.14
C PRO A 127 6.70 -32.19 -21.71
N ALA A 128 6.24 -31.39 -20.76
CA ALA A 128 6.60 -31.48 -19.34
C ALA A 128 6.06 -32.75 -18.63
N TRP A 129 5.53 -33.72 -19.37
CA TRP A 129 5.05 -35.00 -18.84
C TRP A 129 6.10 -36.14 -18.91
N GLU A 130 7.26 -35.91 -19.55
CA GLU A 130 8.18 -37.01 -19.91
C GLU A 130 9.57 -36.94 -19.26
N ARG A 131 9.81 -36.03 -18.31
CA ARG A 131 11.09 -35.98 -17.59
C ARG A 131 10.86 -35.91 -16.08
N ASP A 132 10.83 -37.09 -15.48
CA ASP A 132 11.02 -37.36 -14.05
C ASP A 132 10.29 -36.45 -13.06
N THR A 133 8.97 -36.58 -13.02
CA THR A 133 8.24 -36.55 -11.74
C THR A 133 6.89 -37.24 -11.95
N PRO A 134 6.48 -38.17 -11.07
CA PRO A 134 5.09 -38.52 -11.03
C PRO A 134 4.29 -37.25 -10.64
N THR A 135 3.41 -36.84 -11.56
CA THR A 135 2.02 -36.51 -11.18
C THR A 135 1.71 -35.03 -10.88
N ILE A 136 2.15 -34.03 -11.67
CA ILE A 136 1.43 -32.73 -11.72
C ILE A 136 0.18 -32.86 -12.61
N ALA A 137 0.31 -33.42 -13.81
CA ALA A 137 -0.81 -33.63 -14.72
C ALA A 137 -1.86 -34.62 -14.16
N GLN A 138 -1.40 -35.69 -13.52
CA GLN A 138 -2.28 -36.65 -12.84
C GLN A 138 -2.94 -36.04 -11.59
N LYS A 139 -2.26 -35.20 -10.79
CA LYS A 139 -2.88 -34.49 -9.65
C LYS A 139 -3.86 -33.41 -10.11
N LEU A 140 -3.58 -32.75 -11.23
CA LEU A 140 -4.52 -31.83 -11.86
C LEU A 140 -5.77 -32.56 -12.36
N ALA A 141 -5.62 -33.69 -13.04
CA ALA A 141 -6.75 -34.52 -13.47
C ALA A 141 -7.56 -35.05 -12.28
N GLU A 142 -6.90 -35.51 -11.22
CA GLU A 142 -7.53 -36.02 -10.00
C GLU A 142 -8.24 -34.92 -9.19
N LYS A 143 -7.66 -33.71 -9.12
CA LYS A 143 -8.24 -32.55 -8.41
C LYS A 143 -9.35 -31.85 -9.20
N VAL A 144 -9.36 -32.00 -10.53
CA VAL A 144 -10.47 -31.57 -11.40
C VAL A 144 -11.61 -32.59 -11.35
N SER A 145 -11.32 -33.91 -11.40
CA SER A 145 -12.34 -34.96 -11.28
C SER A 145 -13.04 -34.99 -9.91
N SER A 146 -12.35 -34.68 -8.82
CA SER A 146 -12.93 -34.67 -7.46
C SER A 146 -13.83 -33.45 -7.16
N ARG A 147 -14.01 -32.53 -8.11
CA ARG A 147 -14.89 -31.35 -7.99
C ARG A 147 -16.16 -31.40 -8.86
N THR A 148 -16.34 -32.47 -9.65
CA THR A 148 -17.55 -32.69 -10.46
C THR A 148 -18.46 -33.67 -9.76
#